data_AF-A0A1M7Y8Y8-F1
#
_entry.id   AF-A0A1M7Y8Y8-F1
#
_cell.length_a   1.000
_cell.length_b   1.000
_cell.length_c   1.000
_cell.angle_alpha   90.00
_cell.angle_beta   90.00
_cell.angle_gamma   90.00
#
_symmetry.space_group_name_H-M   'P 1'
#
loop_
_entity.id
_entity.type
_entity.pdbx_description
1 polymer ?
#
loop_
_entity_poly.entity_id
_entity_poly.type
_entity_poly.pdbx_seq_one_letter_code
_entity_poly.pdbx_strand_id
1 'polypeptide(L)'
;MVSGIWYGWPDYSGGEPITLPRFKPDRGPQPEFLITQHPNVAPRPFAIFPPNSAIMGFDFNYNRTFGPYGDAYIAEFGGSGTRRVGYTTPNIGTGQRIARIDMLTGGVTTFAINKSGYPASLTSEGGFERPADVVFGPDGAMYVLDLGWSDPDSPGVFVPNTGVIWRISRNQ
;
A
#
# COMPACT_ATOMS: atom_id res chain seq x y z
N MET A 1 -3.16 13.00 13.26
CA MET A 1 -2.03 13.96 13.13
C MET A 1 -2.10 14.94 14.29
N VAL A 2 -0.97 15.34 14.84
CA VAL A 2 -0.90 16.39 15.86
C VAL A 2 -0.77 17.72 15.14
N SER A 3 -1.64 18.66 15.47
CA SER A 3 -1.66 19.97 14.83
C SER A 3 -0.35 20.73 15.09
N GLY A 4 0.15 21.44 14.07
CA GLY A 4 1.32 22.31 14.18
C GLY A 4 2.70 21.63 14.12
N ILE A 5 2.78 20.32 13.91
CA ILE A 5 4.04 19.59 13.80
C ILE A 5 4.50 19.48 12.34
N TRP A 6 5.79 19.67 12.10
CA TRP A 6 6.41 19.37 10.81
C TRP A 6 6.71 17.86 10.69
N TYR A 7 6.20 17.24 9.64
CA TYR A 7 6.30 15.80 9.39
C TYR A 7 7.51 15.39 8.55
N GLY A 8 8.44 16.30 8.36
CA GLY A 8 9.73 16.00 7.77
C GLY A 8 9.89 16.35 6.29
N TRP A 9 8.82 16.56 5.53
CA TRP A 9 8.95 16.95 4.11
C TRP A 9 9.56 18.37 3.97
N PRO A 10 10.52 18.62 3.07
CA PRO A 10 11.05 17.69 2.06
C PRO A 10 12.29 16.89 2.51
N ASP A 11 12.84 17.17 3.69
CA ASP A 11 14.15 16.68 4.14
C ASP A 11 14.14 15.28 4.79
N TYR A 12 12.97 14.73 5.05
CA TYR A 12 12.78 13.41 5.63
C TYR A 12 11.67 12.66 4.89
N SER A 13 11.81 11.34 4.87
CA SER A 13 10.80 10.39 4.39
C SER A 13 10.63 9.29 5.42
N GLY A 14 9.42 9.18 5.98
CA GLY A 14 9.12 8.20 7.04
C GLY A 14 9.92 8.42 8.34
N GLY A 15 10.22 9.68 8.68
CA GLY A 15 11.02 10.01 9.86
C GLY A 15 12.53 9.78 9.70
N GLU A 16 12.99 9.35 8.51
CA GLU A 16 14.41 9.19 8.20
C GLU A 16 14.92 10.29 7.25
N PRO A 17 16.11 10.85 7.48
CA PRO A 17 16.61 11.94 6.66
C PRO A 17 16.99 11.45 5.25
N ILE A 18 16.61 12.25 4.24
CA ILE A 18 16.88 11.95 2.82
C ILE A 18 18.37 11.93 2.45
N THR A 19 19.24 12.37 3.37
CA THR A 19 20.70 12.32 3.25
C THR A 19 21.30 10.94 3.50
N LEU A 20 20.51 9.97 3.98
CA LEU A 20 21.00 8.59 4.15
C LEU A 20 21.34 7.93 2.79
N PRO A 21 22.36 7.06 2.74
CA PRO A 21 22.76 6.39 1.49
C PRO A 21 21.63 5.62 0.78
N ARG A 22 20.66 5.09 1.53
CA ARG A 22 19.51 4.35 0.98
C ARG A 22 18.58 5.20 0.08
N PHE A 23 18.69 6.52 0.16
CA PHE A 23 17.93 7.46 -0.67
C PHE A 23 18.73 8.00 -1.86
N LYS A 24 19.99 7.57 -2.02
CA LYS A 24 20.77 7.95 -3.19
C LYS A 24 20.15 7.34 -4.45
N PRO A 25 19.77 8.15 -5.45
CA PRO A 25 19.29 7.61 -6.71
C PRO A 25 20.43 6.96 -7.50
N ASP A 26 20.12 5.96 -8.34
CA ASP A 26 21.11 5.35 -9.26
C ASP A 26 21.77 6.39 -10.17
N ARG A 27 21.01 7.42 -10.56
CA ARG A 27 21.44 8.52 -11.42
C ARG A 27 21.22 9.84 -10.69
N GLY A 28 22.26 10.36 -10.05
CA GLY A 28 22.22 11.68 -9.40
C GLY A 28 23.13 11.77 -8.17
N PRO A 29 23.31 12.98 -7.64
CA PRO A 29 24.00 13.16 -6.37
C PRO A 29 23.17 12.61 -5.20
N GLN A 30 23.83 12.40 -4.06
CA GLN A 30 23.13 12.17 -2.80
C GLN A 30 22.26 13.41 -2.48
N PRO A 31 20.99 13.24 -2.11
CA PRO A 31 20.17 14.36 -1.66
C PRO A 31 20.74 15.03 -0.40
N GLU A 32 20.64 16.36 -0.34
CA GLU A 32 21.03 17.21 0.79
C GLU A 32 19.80 17.89 1.39
N PHE A 33 19.91 18.35 2.64
CA PHE A 33 18.81 19.09 3.28
C PHE A 33 18.59 20.44 2.60
N LEU A 34 17.33 20.76 2.36
CA LEU A 34 16.89 22.05 1.81
C LEU A 34 16.57 23.06 2.92
N ILE A 35 16.14 22.60 4.09
CA ILE A 35 15.81 23.45 5.23
C ILE A 35 17.03 23.55 6.16
N THR A 36 17.50 24.77 6.40
CA THR A 36 18.69 25.02 7.24
C THR A 36 18.46 24.67 8.72
N GLN A 37 17.25 24.94 9.25
CA GLN A 37 16.89 24.64 10.62
C GLN A 37 15.52 23.96 10.67
N HIS A 38 15.49 22.70 11.06
CA HIS A 38 14.25 21.93 11.18
C HIS A 38 13.44 22.38 12.40
N PRO A 39 12.11 22.58 12.28
CA PRO A 39 11.26 22.97 13.40
C PRO A 39 11.21 21.94 14.54
N ASN A 40 11.35 20.65 14.19
CA ASN A 40 11.36 19.53 15.11
C ASN A 40 12.02 18.30 14.45
N VAL A 41 12.25 17.25 15.23
CA VAL A 41 12.61 15.92 14.68
C VAL A 41 11.35 15.31 14.06
N ALA A 42 11.45 14.87 12.80
CA ALA A 42 10.32 14.25 12.11
C ALA A 42 9.87 12.97 12.84
N PRO A 43 8.56 12.81 13.13
CA PRO A 43 8.06 11.62 13.81
C PRO A 43 8.20 10.38 12.92
N ARG A 44 8.33 9.21 13.55
CA ARG A 44 8.30 7.92 12.84
C ARG A 44 6.85 7.55 12.48
N PRO A 45 6.62 6.91 11.33
CA PRO A 45 5.30 6.41 10.96
C PRO A 45 4.87 5.28 11.92
N PHE A 46 3.56 5.14 12.10
CA PHE A 46 2.97 4.07 12.92
C PHE A 46 3.17 2.68 12.30
N ALA A 47 3.06 2.58 10.97
CA ALA A 47 3.29 1.36 10.21
C ALA A 47 4.13 1.68 8.96
N ILE A 48 4.95 0.73 8.53
CA ILE A 48 5.81 0.84 7.35
C ILE A 48 5.47 -0.30 6.40
N PHE A 49 5.25 0.05 5.13
CA PHE A 49 4.96 -0.91 4.07
C PHE A 49 6.20 -1.12 3.19
N PRO A 50 6.35 -2.30 2.57
CA PRO A 50 7.37 -2.52 1.56
C PRO A 50 7.32 -1.45 0.45
N PRO A 51 8.47 -1.08 -0.13
CA PRO A 51 8.50 -0.26 -1.34
C PRO A 51 7.57 -0.82 -2.42
N ASN A 52 6.89 0.06 -3.15
CA ASN A 52 5.94 -0.28 -4.22
C ASN A 52 4.63 -0.97 -3.79
N SER A 53 4.32 -1.09 -2.49
CA SER A 53 2.98 -1.52 -2.06
C SER A 53 1.85 -0.63 -2.64
N ALA A 54 2.14 0.65 -2.90
CA ALA A 54 1.15 1.62 -3.40
C ALA A 54 -0.16 1.53 -2.61
N ILE A 55 -0.07 1.79 -1.31
CA ILE A 55 -1.22 1.76 -0.41
C ILE A 55 -2.23 2.84 -0.82
N MET A 56 -3.51 2.49 -0.80
CA MET A 56 -4.61 3.35 -1.24
C MET A 56 -5.60 3.57 -0.09
N GLY A 57 -6.87 3.21 -0.29
CA GLY A 57 -7.90 3.29 0.73
C GLY A 57 -7.77 2.21 1.81
N PHE A 58 -8.45 2.45 2.94
CA PHE A 58 -8.43 1.57 4.10
C PHE A 58 -9.67 1.79 4.96
N ASP A 59 -9.98 0.80 5.79
CA ASP A 59 -11.03 0.90 6.82
C ASP A 59 -10.67 0.07 8.05
N PHE A 60 -11.35 0.34 9.17
CA PHE A 60 -11.16 -0.35 10.44
C PHE A 60 -12.26 -1.39 10.66
N ASN A 61 -11.85 -2.58 11.12
CA ASN A 61 -12.82 -3.60 11.48
C ASN A 61 -13.38 -3.38 12.88
N TYR A 62 -14.65 -2.97 12.99
CA TYR A 62 -15.37 -2.95 14.27
C TYR A 62 -16.35 -4.12 14.45
N ASN A 63 -16.18 -5.19 13.68
CA ASN A 63 -16.96 -6.41 13.80
C ASN A 63 -16.11 -7.58 14.35
N ARG A 64 -16.42 -8.01 15.59
CA ARG A 64 -15.73 -9.13 16.25
C ARG A 64 -15.95 -10.47 15.56
N THR A 65 -17.03 -10.64 14.78
CA THR A 65 -17.27 -11.90 14.07
C THR A 65 -16.38 -12.02 12.85
N PHE A 66 -16.05 -10.91 12.19
CA PHE A 66 -15.17 -10.87 11.03
C PHE A 66 -13.71 -11.20 11.39
N GLY A 67 -13.17 -10.53 12.40
CA GLY A 67 -11.75 -10.61 12.75
C GLY A 67 -11.39 -9.80 14.00
N PRO A 68 -10.08 -9.55 14.24
CA PRO A 68 -9.62 -8.70 15.34
C PRO A 68 -10.30 -7.32 15.30
N TYR A 69 -10.84 -6.92 16.44
CA TYR A 69 -11.58 -5.67 16.57
C TYR A 69 -10.62 -4.49 16.68
N GLY A 70 -10.82 -3.47 15.85
CA GLY A 70 -10.04 -2.23 15.82
C GLY A 70 -8.85 -2.26 14.86
N ASP A 71 -8.53 -3.40 14.25
CA ASP A 71 -7.45 -3.50 13.26
C ASP A 71 -7.82 -2.78 11.95
N ALA A 72 -6.83 -2.19 11.29
CA ALA A 72 -7.00 -1.52 10.01
C ALA A 72 -6.71 -2.48 8.85
N TYR A 73 -7.48 -2.37 7.77
CA TYR A 73 -7.32 -3.15 6.53
C TYR A 73 -7.09 -2.20 5.36
N ILE A 74 -5.99 -2.39 4.65
CA ILE A 74 -5.48 -1.44 3.65
C ILE A 74 -5.47 -2.13 2.29
N ALA A 75 -6.00 -1.46 1.27
CA ALA A 75 -5.86 -1.87 -0.11
C ALA A 75 -4.45 -1.51 -0.61
N GLU A 76 -3.69 -2.51 -1.05
CA GLU A 76 -2.41 -2.32 -1.73
C GLU A 76 -2.60 -2.48 -3.24
N PHE A 77 -2.59 -1.37 -3.97
CA PHE A 77 -2.75 -1.34 -5.43
C PHE A 77 -1.55 -1.97 -6.15
N GLY A 78 -0.38 -1.90 -5.50
CA GLY A 78 0.90 -2.35 -5.99
C GLY A 78 1.44 -1.57 -7.20
N GLY A 79 2.74 -1.67 -7.42
CA GLY A 79 3.38 -1.06 -8.59
C GLY A 79 2.91 -1.73 -9.89
N SER A 80 2.73 -0.95 -10.95
CA SER A 80 2.79 -1.51 -12.31
C SER A 80 4.21 -1.98 -12.54
N GLY A 81 4.40 -3.25 -12.89
CA GLY A 81 5.69 -3.96 -12.94
C GLY A 81 6.70 -3.45 -13.97
N THR A 82 6.70 -2.17 -14.32
CA THR A 82 7.72 -1.56 -15.16
C THR A 82 8.74 -0.81 -14.31
N ARG A 83 10.00 -1.08 -14.63
CA ARG A 83 11.24 -0.49 -14.12
C ARG A 83 11.07 1.03 -13.91
N ARG A 84 10.87 1.47 -12.66
CA ARG A 84 10.98 2.90 -12.35
C ARG A 84 12.43 3.34 -12.60
N VAL A 85 12.59 4.49 -13.24
CA VAL A 85 13.91 5.13 -13.42
C VAL A 85 14.57 5.24 -12.04
N GLY A 86 15.70 4.55 -11.85
CA GLY A 86 16.45 4.53 -10.59
C GLY A 86 16.26 3.31 -9.69
N TYR A 87 15.53 2.28 -10.13
CA TYR A 87 15.49 0.97 -9.46
C TYR A 87 15.68 -0.16 -10.49
N THR A 88 16.72 -0.97 -10.30
CA THR A 88 17.13 -2.01 -11.25
C THR A 88 16.41 -3.35 -11.08
N THR A 89 15.69 -3.57 -9.97
CA THR A 89 14.96 -4.80 -9.69
C THR A 89 13.46 -4.65 -9.93
N PRO A 90 12.84 -5.50 -10.77
CA PRO A 90 11.39 -5.67 -10.78
C PRO A 90 10.96 -6.15 -9.39
N ASN A 91 10.30 -5.30 -8.60
CA ASN A 91 9.79 -5.69 -7.28
C ASN A 91 8.46 -6.43 -7.47
N ILE A 92 8.55 -7.60 -8.10
CA ILE A 92 7.45 -8.52 -8.34
C ILE A 92 7.06 -9.10 -6.97
N GLY A 93 5.78 -9.03 -6.61
CA GLY A 93 5.26 -9.56 -5.33
C GLY A 93 5.16 -8.56 -4.18
N THR A 94 5.19 -7.24 -4.44
CA THR A 94 4.86 -6.18 -3.47
C THR A 94 3.59 -5.44 -3.90
N GLY A 95 2.60 -5.33 -3.00
CA GLY A 95 1.26 -4.87 -3.34
C GLY A 95 0.29 -5.97 -3.80
N GLN A 96 -0.75 -5.57 -4.55
CA GLN A 96 -1.84 -6.40 -5.07
C GLN A 96 -2.45 -7.34 -4.03
N ARG A 97 -2.77 -6.79 -2.87
CA ARG A 97 -3.29 -7.52 -1.71
C ARG A 97 -4.11 -6.61 -0.81
N ILE A 98 -4.78 -7.21 0.16
CA ILE A 98 -5.24 -6.52 1.36
C ILE A 98 -4.25 -6.81 2.48
N ALA A 99 -3.69 -5.76 3.06
CA ALA A 99 -2.91 -5.86 4.29
C ALA A 99 -3.79 -5.59 5.52
N ARG A 100 -3.36 -6.11 6.66
CA ARG A 100 -3.89 -5.79 7.98
C ARG A 100 -2.79 -5.17 8.82
N ILE A 101 -3.08 -4.04 9.46
CA ILE A 101 -2.28 -3.47 10.52
C ILE A 101 -2.88 -3.89 11.87
N ASP A 102 -2.07 -4.54 12.70
CA ASP A 102 -2.36 -4.69 14.13
C ASP A 102 -2.24 -3.29 14.77
N MET A 103 -3.37 -2.73 15.20
CA MET A 103 -3.42 -1.36 15.70
C MET A 103 -2.87 -1.22 17.13
N LEU A 104 -2.50 -2.32 17.81
CA LEU A 104 -1.78 -2.27 19.07
C LEU A 104 -0.27 -2.16 18.86
N THR A 105 0.26 -2.81 17.82
CA THR A 105 1.72 -2.94 17.62
C THR A 105 2.26 -2.16 16.41
N GLY A 106 1.40 -1.77 15.47
CA GLY A 106 1.80 -1.22 14.17
C GLY A 106 2.29 -2.28 13.17
N GLY A 107 2.20 -3.57 13.53
CA GLY A 107 2.65 -4.69 12.71
C GLY A 107 1.79 -4.87 11.45
N VAL A 108 2.44 -4.94 10.29
CA VAL A 108 1.78 -5.15 8.99
C VAL A 108 1.85 -6.63 8.59
N THR A 109 0.70 -7.22 8.24
CA THR A 109 0.59 -8.60 7.76
C THR A 109 -0.29 -8.68 6.51
N THR A 110 -0.05 -9.64 5.63
CA THR A 110 -0.98 -9.93 4.52
C THR A 110 -2.26 -10.54 5.08
N PHE A 111 -3.41 -9.93 4.78
CA PHE A 111 -4.72 -10.49 5.11
C PHE A 111 -5.29 -11.35 3.98
N ALA A 112 -5.31 -10.81 2.75
CA ALA A 112 -5.82 -11.51 1.58
C ALA A 112 -4.93 -11.22 0.37
N ILE A 113 -4.57 -12.27 -0.35
CA ILE A 113 -3.75 -12.23 -1.57
C ILE A 113 -4.13 -13.42 -2.45
N ASN A 114 -3.89 -13.31 -3.76
CA ASN A 114 -4.05 -14.45 -4.66
C ASN A 114 -3.05 -15.55 -4.32
N LYS A 115 -3.37 -16.81 -4.65
CA LYS A 115 -2.57 -17.98 -4.24
C LYS A 115 -1.14 -17.93 -4.79
N SER A 116 -0.95 -17.41 -6.00
CA SER A 116 0.37 -17.22 -6.57
C SER A 116 1.19 -16.11 -5.91
N GLY A 117 0.54 -15.21 -5.18
CA GLY A 117 1.14 -13.97 -4.67
C GLY A 117 1.22 -12.84 -5.71
N TYR A 118 0.67 -13.03 -6.91
CA TYR A 118 0.72 -12.09 -8.03
C TYR A 118 -0.68 -11.65 -8.49
N PRO A 119 -0.81 -10.52 -9.21
CA PRO A 119 -2.05 -10.14 -9.87
C PRO A 119 -2.55 -11.27 -10.80
N ALA A 120 -3.87 -11.44 -10.84
CA ALA A 120 -4.51 -12.55 -11.52
C ALA A 120 -4.18 -12.63 -13.02
N SER A 121 -3.98 -11.48 -13.67
CA SER A 121 -3.62 -11.32 -15.09
C SER A 121 -2.26 -11.94 -15.44
N LEU A 122 -1.36 -12.09 -14.46
CA LEU A 122 -0.05 -12.73 -14.68
C LEU A 122 -0.08 -14.25 -14.55
N THR A 123 -1.07 -14.81 -13.86
CA THR A 123 -1.10 -16.23 -13.48
C THR A 123 -2.36 -16.96 -13.93
N SER A 124 -3.31 -16.24 -14.52
CA SER A 124 -4.59 -16.76 -14.98
C SER A 124 -5.41 -17.45 -13.89
N GLU A 125 -5.18 -17.12 -12.61
CA GLU A 125 -5.82 -17.79 -11.47
C GLU A 125 -7.12 -17.13 -10.99
N GLY A 126 -7.49 -15.99 -11.59
CA GLY A 126 -8.56 -15.11 -11.08
C GLY A 126 -8.16 -14.44 -9.75
N GLY A 127 -9.00 -13.53 -9.24
CA GLY A 127 -8.73 -12.81 -7.99
C GLY A 127 -8.25 -11.38 -8.21
N PHE A 128 -7.47 -10.85 -7.26
CA PHE A 128 -7.08 -9.45 -7.23
C PHE A 128 -6.20 -9.04 -8.41
N GLU A 129 -6.46 -7.84 -8.93
CA GLU A 129 -5.61 -7.13 -9.87
C GLU A 129 -5.05 -5.86 -9.21
N ARG A 130 -5.95 -4.94 -8.84
CA ARG A 130 -5.67 -3.58 -8.41
C ARG A 130 -6.60 -3.12 -7.29
N PRO A 131 -6.48 -3.70 -6.07
CA PRO A 131 -7.21 -3.21 -4.91
C PRO A 131 -6.94 -1.73 -4.69
N ALA A 132 -7.99 -0.91 -4.66
CA ALA A 132 -7.91 0.53 -4.51
C ALA A 132 -8.57 1.06 -3.24
N ASP A 133 -9.58 0.35 -2.73
CA ASP A 133 -10.23 0.72 -1.47
C ASP A 133 -10.80 -0.51 -0.76
N VAL A 134 -11.00 -0.39 0.54
CA VAL A 134 -11.61 -1.39 1.42
C VAL A 134 -12.60 -0.69 2.34
N VAL A 135 -13.81 -1.24 2.45
CA VAL A 135 -14.83 -0.77 3.41
C VAL A 135 -15.55 -1.93 4.09
N PHE A 136 -15.91 -1.78 5.35
CA PHE A 136 -16.80 -2.71 6.05
C PHE A 136 -18.26 -2.30 5.88
N GLY A 137 -19.08 -3.22 5.37
CA GLY A 137 -20.50 -3.01 5.15
C GLY A 137 -21.36 -3.25 6.41
N PRO A 138 -22.63 -2.82 6.40
CA PRO A 138 -23.56 -3.03 7.50
C PRO A 138 -23.91 -4.52 7.74
N ASP A 139 -23.66 -5.39 6.75
CA ASP A 139 -23.80 -6.85 6.85
C ASP A 139 -22.60 -7.50 7.56
N GLY A 140 -21.61 -6.71 7.97
CA GLY A 140 -20.41 -7.18 8.64
C GLY A 140 -19.37 -7.82 7.72
N ALA A 141 -19.58 -7.76 6.40
CA ALA A 141 -18.61 -8.18 5.39
C ALA A 141 -17.65 -7.03 5.03
N MET A 142 -16.49 -7.40 4.50
CA MET A 142 -15.55 -6.47 3.89
C MET A 142 -15.81 -6.42 2.38
N TYR A 143 -15.82 -5.22 1.82
CA TYR A 143 -15.90 -4.97 0.39
C TYR A 143 -14.59 -4.35 -0.10
N VAL A 144 -14.03 -4.92 -1.16
CA VAL A 144 -12.80 -4.43 -1.78
C VAL A 144 -13.14 -3.93 -3.18
N LEU A 145 -12.85 -2.65 -3.44
CA LEU A 145 -12.85 -2.12 -4.80
C LEU A 145 -11.56 -2.55 -5.50
N ASP A 146 -11.70 -3.27 -6.60
CA ASP A 146 -10.60 -3.63 -7.49
C ASP A 146 -10.79 -2.93 -8.83
N LEU A 147 -9.84 -2.08 -9.23
CA LEU A 147 -9.92 -1.34 -10.49
C LEU A 147 -9.72 -2.24 -11.73
N GLY A 148 -9.29 -3.49 -11.53
CA GLY A 148 -9.12 -4.45 -12.60
C GLY A 148 -7.77 -4.32 -13.30
N TRP A 149 -7.69 -4.91 -14.48
CA TRP A 149 -6.45 -5.04 -15.22
C TRP A 149 -6.06 -3.72 -15.91
N SER A 150 -4.82 -3.30 -15.69
CA SER A 150 -4.19 -2.18 -16.40
C SER A 150 -3.38 -2.68 -17.59
N ASP A 151 -3.48 -2.00 -18.74
CA ASP A 151 -2.65 -2.30 -19.92
C ASP A 151 -1.14 -2.26 -19.55
N PRO A 152 -0.36 -3.32 -19.83
CA PRO A 152 1.07 -3.35 -19.52
C PRO A 152 1.88 -2.22 -20.18
N ASP A 153 1.50 -1.82 -21.40
CA ASP A 153 2.17 -0.79 -22.19
C ASP A 153 1.62 0.61 -21.85
N SER A 154 0.42 0.68 -21.27
CA SER A 154 -0.25 1.91 -20.82
C SER A 154 -0.82 1.75 -19.41
N PRO A 155 0.01 1.71 -18.35
CA PRO A 155 -0.42 1.34 -17.00
C PRO A 155 -1.44 2.28 -16.33
N GLY A 156 -1.72 3.45 -16.92
CA GLY A 156 -2.79 4.35 -16.51
C GLY A 156 -4.14 4.08 -17.19
N VAL A 157 -4.18 3.14 -18.14
CA VAL A 157 -5.37 2.75 -18.90
C VAL A 157 -5.85 1.40 -18.39
N PHE A 158 -7.06 1.36 -17.86
CA PHE A 158 -7.70 0.14 -17.39
C PHE A 158 -8.53 -0.50 -18.49
N VAL A 159 -8.43 -1.83 -18.60
CA VAL A 159 -9.19 -2.61 -19.57
C VAL A 159 -10.66 -2.63 -19.14
N PRO A 160 -11.60 -2.18 -19.99
CA PRO A 160 -13.02 -2.16 -19.66
C PRO A 160 -13.54 -3.55 -19.23
N ASN A 161 -14.51 -3.56 -18.32
CA ASN A 161 -15.16 -4.76 -17.79
C ASN A 161 -14.24 -5.73 -17.00
N THR A 162 -13.09 -5.26 -16.52
CA THR A 162 -12.20 -6.06 -15.66
C THR A 162 -12.23 -5.66 -14.18
N GLY A 163 -12.74 -4.46 -13.86
CA GLY A 163 -12.92 -4.00 -12.49
C GLY A 163 -14.07 -4.72 -11.79
N VAL A 164 -13.90 -5.01 -10.51
CA VAL A 164 -14.85 -5.79 -9.71
C VAL A 164 -14.91 -5.27 -8.26
N ILE A 165 -16.00 -5.63 -7.57
CA ILE A 165 -16.08 -5.47 -6.11
C ILE A 165 -16.05 -6.87 -5.51
N TRP A 166 -15.03 -7.14 -4.69
CA TRP A 166 -14.95 -8.39 -3.93
C TRP A 166 -15.72 -8.23 -2.63
N ARG A 167 -16.50 -9.25 -2.27
CA ARG A 167 -17.10 -9.37 -0.94
C ARG A 167 -16.38 -10.48 -0.18
N ILE A 168 -15.77 -10.15 0.94
CA ILE A 168 -15.11 -11.10 1.84
C ILE A 168 -15.97 -11.20 3.10
N SER A 169 -16.40 -12.41 3.44
CA SER A 169 -17.16 -12.69 4.66
C SER A 169 -16.59 -13.92 5.35
N ARG A 170 -16.67 -13.94 6.67
CA ARG A 170 -16.39 -15.15 7.44
C ARG A 170 -17.61 -16.06 7.34
N ASN A 171 -17.42 -17.28 6.84
CA ASN A 171 -18.48 -18.29 6.91
C ASN A 171 -18.72 -18.65 8.39
N GLN A 172 -19.99 -18.77 8.77
CA GLN A 172 -20.39 -19.32 10.06
C GLN A 172 -20.06 -20.81 10.14
#